data_AF-A0A2V9KQF4-F1
#
_entry.id   AF-A0A2V9KQF4-F1
#
_cell.length_a   1.000
_cell.length_b   1.000
_cell.length_c   1.000
_cell.angle_alpha   90.00
_cell.angle_beta   90.00
_cell.angle_gamma   90.00
#
_symmetry.space_group_name_H-M   'P 1'
#
loop_
_entity.id
_entity.type
_entity.pdbx_description
1 polymer ?
#
loop_
_entity_poly.entity_id
_entity_poly.type
_entity_poly.pdbx_seq_one_letter_code
_entity_poly.pdbx_strand_id
1 'polypeptide(L)'
;MRRAFDVISAAVGLVVLSPLFAVIALVIKLENDGPVFYSQPRMGKDFRKFRLLKFRSMVPDADRAGGALTGPADGRITRAGKF
;
A
#
# COMPACT_ATOMS: atom_id res chain seq x y z
N MET A 1 10.48 20.00 -17.36
CA MET A 1 9.68 20.73 -16.36
C MET A 1 8.77 19.80 -15.56
N ARG A 2 7.74 19.21 -16.17
CA ARG A 2 6.74 18.36 -15.47
C ARG A 2 7.35 17.25 -14.60
N ARG A 3 8.32 16.49 -15.13
CA ARG A 3 8.96 15.41 -14.37
C ARG A 3 9.76 15.90 -13.15
N ALA A 4 10.43 17.04 -13.25
CA ALA A 4 11.19 17.61 -12.14
C ALA A 4 10.25 18.08 -11.04
N PHE A 5 9.15 18.74 -11.41
CA PHE A 5 8.10 19.15 -10.48
C PHE A 5 7.46 17.94 -9.78
N ASP A 6 7.12 16.88 -10.52
CA ASP A 6 6.56 15.63 -9.95
C ASP A 6 7.50 15.01 -8.92
N VAL A 7 8.81 14.98 -9.21
CA VAL A 7 9.83 14.40 -8.31
C VAL A 7 10.04 15.25 -7.07
N ILE A 8 10.15 16.58 -7.21
CA ILE A 8 10.38 17.49 -6.09
C ILE A 8 9.17 17.51 -5.16
N SER A 9 7.97 17.66 -5.71
CA SER A 9 6.73 17.66 -4.92
C SER A 9 6.51 16.32 -4.21
N ALA A 10 6.80 15.19 -4.86
CA ALA A 10 6.74 13.87 -4.22
C ALA A 10 7.78 13.72 -3.10
N ALA A 11 9.02 14.19 -3.29
CA ALA A 11 10.06 14.13 -2.27
C ALA A 11 9.71 14.97 -1.04
N VAL A 12 9.24 16.20 -1.25
CA VAL A 12 8.77 17.08 -0.17
C VAL A 12 7.59 16.44 0.57
N GLY A 13 6.60 15.93 -0.16
CA GLY A 13 5.46 15.22 0.42
C GLY A 13 5.88 14.01 1.24
N LEU A 14 6.86 13.23 0.76
CA LEU A 14 7.38 12.07 1.47
C LEU A 14 8.07 12.44 2.78
N VAL A 15 8.86 13.52 2.80
CA VAL A 15 9.52 14.01 4.02
C VAL A 15 8.50 14.50 5.03
N VAL A 16 7.56 15.36 4.59
CA VAL A 16 6.53 15.94 5.46
C VAL A 16 5.60 14.87 6.04
N LEU A 17 5.23 13.86 5.24
CA LEU A 17 4.33 12.78 5.66
C LEU A 17 5.08 11.58 6.28
N SER A 18 6.42 11.57 6.30
CA SER A 18 7.21 10.47 6.87
C SER A 18 6.83 10.09 8.30
N PRO A 19 6.58 11.02 9.26
CA PRO A 19 6.17 10.62 10.61
C PRO A 19 4.81 9.90 10.61
N LEU A 20 3.85 10.35 9.80
CA LEU A 20 2.54 9.70 9.66
C LEU A 20 2.69 8.30 9.04
N PHE A 21 3.51 8.17 7.99
CA PHE A 21 3.80 6.89 7.36
C PHE A 21 4.51 5.91 8.31
N ALA A 22 5.36 6.40 9.21
CA ALA A 22 5.99 5.58 10.25
C ALA A 22 4.98 5.04 11.27
N VAL A 23 4.00 5.86 11.69
CA VAL A 23 2.92 5.41 12.59
C VAL A 23 2.07 4.34 11.91
N ILE A 24 1.66 4.56 10.66
CA ILE A 24 0.89 3.57 9.89
C ILE A 24 1.69 2.28 9.72
N ALA A 25 3.00 2.39 9.44
CA ALA A 25 3.88 1.24 9.31
C ALA A 25 3.97 0.42 10.60
N LEU A 26 4.06 1.09 11.75
CA LEU A 26 4.09 0.45 13.06
C LEU A 26 2.76 -0.27 13.36
N VAL A 27 1.62 0.38 13.12
CA VAL A 27 0.29 -0.22 13.31
C VAL A 27 0.14 -1.50 12.47
N ILE A 28 0.52 -1.45 11.19
CA ILE A 28 0.47 -2.62 10.31
C ILE A 28 1.38 -3.74 10.82
N LYS A 29 2.58 -3.39 11.30
CA LYS A 29 3.56 -4.36 11.79
C LYS A 29 3.13 -5.05 13.08
N LEU A 30 2.38 -4.35 13.93
CA LEU A 30 1.85 -4.88 15.19
C LEU A 30 0.64 -5.80 14.98
N GLU A 31 -0.09 -5.69 13.87
CA GLU A 31 -1.28 -6.52 13.64
C GLU A 31 -0.98 -7.92 13.12
N ASN A 32 -0.06 -8.04 12.15
CA ASN A 32 0.31 -9.32 11.59
C ASN A 32 1.79 -9.29 11.22
N ASP A 33 2.53 -10.35 11.57
CA ASP A 33 3.94 -10.52 11.20
C ASP A 33 4.09 -10.58 9.67
N GLY A 34 4.30 -9.42 9.05
CA GLY A 34 4.40 -9.31 7.61
C GLY A 34 5.04 -7.99 7.12
N PRO A 35 5.24 -7.87 5.80
CA PRO A 35 5.67 -6.63 5.16
C PRO A 35 4.65 -5.49 5.34
N VAL A 36 5.10 -4.29 5.65
CA VAL A 36 4.24 -3.10 5.76
C VAL A 36 3.58 -2.74 4.43
N PHE A 37 4.32 -2.89 3.34
CA PHE A 37 3.85 -2.54 2.00
C PHE A 37 3.40 -3.79 1.22
N TYR A 38 2.36 -3.60 0.42
CA TYR A 38 1.93 -4.52 -0.64
C TYR A 38 2.33 -3.95 -1.99
N SER A 39 2.82 -4.82 -2.88
CA SER A 39 3.26 -4.45 -4.23
C SER A 39 2.46 -5.19 -5.28
N GLN A 40 1.78 -4.45 -6.16
CA GLN A 40 1.01 -5.02 -7.27
C GLN A 40 1.56 -4.53 -8.62
N PRO A 41 1.77 -5.41 -9.62
CA PRO A 41 2.07 -4.97 -10.96
C PRO A 41 0.88 -4.21 -11.55
N ARG A 42 1.13 -3.03 -12.13
CA ARG A 42 0.16 -2.22 -12.87
C ARG A 42 0.73 -1.79 -14.21
N MET A 43 -0.13 -1.63 -15.20
CA MET A 43 0.26 -1.07 -16.49
C MET A 43 0.42 0.43 -16.34
N GLY A 44 1.62 0.93 -16.64
CA GLY A 44 1.95 2.35 -16.60
C GLY A 44 1.98 2.98 -17.99
N LYS A 45 2.66 4.12 -18.07
CA LYS A 45 2.85 4.86 -19.33
C LYS A 45 3.52 3.96 -20.38
N ASP A 46 3.07 4.07 -21.62
CA ASP A 46 3.62 3.34 -22.77
C ASP A 46 3.57 1.81 -22.59
N PHE A 47 2.53 1.33 -21.89
CA PHE A 47 2.33 -0.08 -21.52
C PHE A 47 3.50 -0.72 -20.73
N ARG A 48 4.37 0.11 -20.14
CA ARG A 48 5.44 -0.40 -19.29
C ARG A 48 4.86 -0.75 -17.92
N LYS A 49 5.01 -2.01 -17.53
CA LYS A 49 4.63 -2.48 -16.19
C LYS A 49 5.46 -1.75 -15.14
N PHE A 50 4.81 -1.29 -14.09
CA PHE A 50 5.46 -0.79 -12.89
C PHE A 50 4.82 -1.43 -11.65
N ARG A 51 5.55 -1.39 -10.54
CA ARG A 51 5.06 -1.89 -9.27
C ARG A 51 4.41 -0.75 -8.50
N LEU A 52 3.11 -0.86 -8.24
CA LEU A 52 2.39 0.06 -7.36
C LEU A 52 2.61 -0.38 -5.92
N LEU A 53 3.21 0.50 -5.12
CA LEU A 53 3.41 0.32 -3.68
C LEU A 53 2.22 0.94 -2.94
N LYS A 54 1.63 0.20 -2.00
CA LYS A 54 0.62 0.73 -1.07
C LYS A 54 0.80 0.12 0.32
N PHE A 55 0.30 0.80 1.34
CA PHE A 55 0.19 0.19 2.66
C PHE A 55 -0.72 -1.04 2.62
N ARG A 56 -0.35 -2.06 3.38
CA ARG A 56 -1.11 -3.28 3.49
C ARG A 56 -2.37 -3.02 4.33
N SER A 57 -3.52 -3.38 3.79
CA SER A 57 -4.80 -3.39 4.51
C SER A 57 -5.39 -4.79 4.64
N MET A 58 -4.75 -5.80 4.05
CA MET A 58 -5.20 -7.20 4.09
C MET A 58 -4.12 -8.11 4.68
N VAL A 59 -4.52 -9.25 5.24
CA VAL A 59 -3.61 -10.27 5.79
C VAL A 59 -2.61 -10.77 4.73
N PRO A 60 -1.43 -11.31 5.13
CA PRO A 60 -0.53 -11.97 4.20
C PRO A 60 -1.27 -13.02 3.36
N ASP A 61 -0.93 -13.15 2.08
CA ASP A 61 -1.52 -14.14 1.17
C ASP A 61 -3.05 -14.08 1.03
N ALA A 62 -3.68 -12.92 1.30
CA ALA A 62 -5.12 -12.70 1.09
C ALA A 62 -5.59 -13.05 -0.35
N ASP A 63 -4.71 -12.87 -1.34
CA ASP A 63 -4.97 -13.23 -2.74
C ASP A 63 -5.08 -14.75 -2.96
N ARG A 64 -4.49 -15.57 -2.07
CA ARG A 64 -4.57 -17.04 -2.09
C ARG A 64 -5.68 -17.59 -1.20
N ALA A 65 -6.09 -16.84 -0.19
CA ALA A 65 -7.00 -17.29 0.86
C ALA A 65 -8.50 -17.01 0.61
N GLY A 66 -8.88 -16.33 -0.48
CA GLY A 66 -10.30 -16.03 -0.73
C GLY A 66 -10.64 -15.69 -2.18
N GLY A 67 -11.92 -15.40 -2.42
CA GLY A 67 -12.45 -15.12 -3.76
C GLY A 67 -11.84 -13.87 -4.43
N ALA A 68 -12.00 -13.79 -5.76
CA ALA A 68 -11.48 -12.71 -6.60
C ALA A 68 -12.02 -11.30 -6.24
N LEU A 69 -13.07 -11.22 -5.43
CA LEU A 69 -13.72 -10.00 -5.00
C LEU A 69 -13.73 -9.93 -3.46
N THR A 70 -13.45 -8.74 -2.93
CA THR A 70 -13.56 -8.44 -1.51
C THR A 70 -15.03 -8.19 -1.16
N GLY A 71 -15.56 -8.90 -0.17
CA GLY A 71 -16.92 -8.73 0.32
C GLY A 71 -17.04 -7.77 1.52
N PRO A 72 -18.26 -7.33 1.89
CA PRO A 72 -18.49 -6.44 3.05
C PRO A 72 -18.01 -6.98 4.40
N ALA A 73 -17.88 -8.31 4.54
CA ALA A 73 -17.46 -8.99 5.76
C ALA A 73 -16.20 -9.85 5.52
N ASP A 74 -15.27 -9.37 4.69
CA ASP A 74 -14.09 -10.14 4.33
C ASP A 74 -13.10 -10.25 5.50
N GLY A 75 -12.94 -11.47 6.02
CA GLY A 75 -12.01 -11.80 7.10
C GLY A 75 -10.53 -11.56 6.74
N ARG A 76 -10.22 -11.31 5.45
CA ARG A 76 -8.88 -10.97 4.99
C ARG A 76 -8.49 -9.52 5.28
N ILE A 77 -9.42 -8.64 5.66
CA ILE A 77 -9.13 -7.23 5.97
C ILE A 77 -8.59 -7.09 7.40
N THR A 78 -7.42 -6.46 7.52
CA THR A 78 -6.75 -6.12 8.79
C THR A 78 -7.59 -5.15 9.62
N ARG A 79 -7.39 -5.08 10.95
CA ARG A 79 -8.21 -4.22 11.81
C ARG A 79 -7.98 -2.75 11.47
N ALA A 80 -6.73 -2.36 11.21
CA ALA A 80 -6.35 -1.06 10.69
C ALA A 80 -6.92 -0.77 9.30
N GLY A 81 -7.12 -1.79 8.46
CA GLY A 81 -7.69 -1.66 7.12
C GLY A 81 -9.20 -1.50 7.05
N LYS A 82 -9.92 -1.64 8.19
CA LYS A 82 -11.37 -1.46 8.29
C LYS A 82 -11.81 -0.02 8.60
N PHE A 83 -10.89 0.81 9.07
CA PHE A 83 -11.11 2.23 9.33
C PHE A 83 -10.81 3.05 8.06
#